data_AF-A0A060BXC3-F1
#
_entry.id   AF-A0A060BXC3-F1
#
_cell.length_a   1.000
_cell.length_b   1.000
_cell.length_c   1.000
_cell.angle_alpha   90.00
_cell.angle_beta   90.00
_cell.angle_gamma   90.00
#
_symmetry.space_group_name_H-M   'P 1'
#
loop_
_entity.id
_entity.type
_entity.pdbx_description
1 polymer ?
#
loop_
_entity_poly.entity_id
_entity_poly.type
_entity_poly.pdbx_seq_one_letter_code
_entity_poly.pdbx_strand_id
1 'polypeptide(L)'
;FWSQLAAHYKDDDRVIFGLMNEPPGPLDSERAGVSTSTWLDVANTAIAAIRDAGATNLILVPGNGYDGAWRWDLSGYGGSNASLMGGIVDSGNNFAYEVHQYLDLDPDSDLDFSGTLDNVDGLSTALQGLTDFAAWLRENNARG
;
A
#
# COMPACT_ATOMS: atom_id res chain seq x y z
N PHE A 1 4.48 2.87 -18.25
CA PHE A 1 5.33 1.81 -17.68
C PHE A 1 4.52 0.51 -17.55
N TRP A 2 3.52 0.46 -16.66
CA TRP A 2 2.76 -0.76 -16.35
C TRP A 2 2.14 -1.48 -17.55
N SER A 3 1.64 -0.76 -18.56
CA SER A 3 1.14 -1.38 -19.80
C SER A 3 2.19 -2.23 -20.52
N GLN A 4 3.45 -1.81 -20.55
CA GLN A 4 4.53 -2.56 -21.22
C GLN A 4 4.95 -3.77 -20.40
N LEU A 5 5.06 -3.62 -19.08
CA LEU A 5 5.42 -4.72 -18.18
C LEU A 5 4.32 -5.80 -18.17
N ALA A 6 3.06 -5.37 -18.09
CA ALA A 6 1.90 -6.26 -18.16
C ALA A 6 1.81 -6.97 -19.51
N ALA A 7 2.00 -6.28 -20.63
CA ALA A 7 2.00 -6.90 -21.95
C ALA A 7 3.07 -8.00 -22.10
N HIS A 8 4.19 -7.87 -21.41
CA HIS A 8 5.25 -8.89 -21.42
C HIS A 8 4.90 -10.13 -20.58
N TYR A 9 4.27 -9.95 -19.42
CA TYR A 9 4.02 -11.02 -18.45
C TYR A 9 2.56 -11.53 -18.38
N LYS A 10 1.65 -10.99 -19.19
CA LYS A 10 0.20 -11.30 -19.14
C LYS A 10 -0.16 -12.79 -19.22
N ASP A 11 0.70 -13.60 -19.84
CA ASP A 11 0.48 -15.03 -20.06
C ASP A 11 1.21 -15.91 -19.01
N ASP A 12 1.88 -15.32 -18.02
CA ASP A 12 2.53 -16.03 -16.90
C ASP A 12 1.74 -15.85 -15.61
N ASP A 13 0.96 -16.86 -15.24
CA ASP A 13 0.08 -16.86 -14.06
C ASP A 13 0.82 -16.89 -12.72
N ARG A 14 2.14 -17.14 -12.73
CA ARG A 14 3.00 -17.11 -11.54
C ARG A 14 3.49 -15.69 -11.20
N VAL A 15 3.33 -14.74 -12.12
CA VAL A 15 3.77 -13.35 -11.92
C VAL A 15 2.68 -12.56 -11.18
N ILE A 16 3.09 -11.84 -10.15
CA ILE A 16 2.28 -10.90 -9.38
C ILE A 16 2.84 -9.49 -9.61
N PHE A 17 1.95 -8.51 -9.78
CA PHE A 17 2.34 -7.11 -10.01
C PHE A 17 2.20 -6.28 -8.74
N GLY A 18 3.30 -6.03 -8.04
CA GLY A 18 3.36 -5.01 -6.99
C GLY A 18 3.52 -3.62 -7.58
N LEU A 19 2.53 -2.74 -7.40
CA LEU A 19 2.42 -1.49 -8.16
C LEU A 19 3.56 -0.50 -7.89
N MET A 20 3.98 -0.40 -6.63
CA MET A 20 5.05 0.49 -6.18
C MET A 20 5.51 0.07 -4.79
N ASN A 21 6.79 0.25 -4.48
CA ASN A 21 7.28 0.05 -3.13
C ASN A 21 7.08 1.33 -2.30
N GLU A 22 6.36 1.25 -1.20
CA GLU A 22 6.29 2.26 -0.12
C GLU A 22 6.13 3.73 -0.59
N PRO A 23 4.98 4.12 -1.16
CA PRO A 23 4.70 5.53 -1.43
C PRO A 23 4.79 6.37 -0.13
N PRO A 24 5.68 7.39 -0.03
CA PRO A 24 6.04 8.00 1.26
C PRO A 24 5.05 9.06 1.79
N GLY A 25 4.18 9.59 0.94
CA GLY A 25 3.27 10.69 1.28
C GLY A 25 3.87 12.08 1.12
N PRO A 26 3.06 13.16 1.16
CA PRO A 26 3.52 14.50 0.84
C PRO A 26 4.30 15.18 1.99
N LEU A 27 4.29 14.59 3.18
CA LEU A 27 4.95 15.15 4.37
C LEU A 27 6.30 14.51 4.68
N ASP A 28 6.75 13.57 3.83
CA ASP A 28 8.07 13.00 4.01
C ASP A 28 9.17 14.04 3.73
N SER A 29 10.20 14.03 4.57
CA SER A 29 11.31 14.98 4.55
C SER A 29 12.41 14.60 3.56
N GLU A 30 12.48 13.35 3.13
CA GLU A 30 13.55 12.84 2.27
C GLU A 30 13.10 12.58 0.83
N ARG A 31 11.84 12.17 0.62
CA ARG A 31 11.28 11.78 -0.66
C ARG A 31 9.96 12.48 -0.88
N ALA A 32 9.88 13.25 -1.97
CA ALA A 32 8.63 13.88 -2.37
C ALA A 32 7.58 12.81 -2.74
N GLY A 33 6.56 12.64 -1.90
CA GLY A 33 5.38 11.86 -2.21
C GLY A 33 4.20 12.72 -2.64
N VAL A 34 3.06 12.06 -2.83
CA VAL A 34 1.78 12.68 -3.21
C VAL A 34 0.74 12.42 -2.13
N SER A 35 -0.35 13.19 -2.11
CA SER A 35 -1.46 12.91 -1.20
C SER A 35 -2.07 11.52 -1.47
N THR A 36 -2.75 10.95 -0.48
CA THR A 36 -3.43 9.65 -0.63
C THR A 36 -4.48 9.67 -1.73
N SER A 37 -5.19 10.79 -1.90
CA SER A 37 -6.13 10.96 -3.03
C SER A 37 -5.43 10.92 -4.39
N THR A 38 -4.30 11.62 -4.53
CA THR A 38 -3.52 11.57 -5.77
C THR A 38 -2.89 10.19 -5.97
N TRP A 39 -2.45 9.52 -4.90
CA TRP A 39 -1.95 8.15 -4.98
C TRP A 39 -3.04 7.19 -5.47
N LEU A 40 -4.27 7.30 -4.97
CA LEU A 40 -5.41 6.52 -5.43
C LEU A 40 -5.63 6.65 -6.95
N ASP A 41 -5.61 7.88 -7.47
CA ASP A 41 -5.75 8.14 -8.90
C ASP A 41 -4.62 7.50 -9.72
N VAL A 42 -3.38 7.57 -9.21
CA VAL A 42 -2.19 6.95 -9.82
C VAL A 42 -2.31 5.43 -9.83
N ALA A 43 -2.71 4.82 -8.70
CA ALA A 43 -2.89 3.38 -8.57
C ALA A 43 -3.98 2.86 -9.53
N ASN A 44 -5.13 3.53 -9.58
CA ASN A 44 -6.22 3.19 -10.51
C ASN A 44 -5.80 3.34 -11.97
N THR A 45 -5.00 4.35 -12.30
CA THR A 45 -4.45 4.53 -13.65
C THR A 45 -3.49 3.37 -14.02
N ALA A 46 -2.66 2.93 -13.07
CA ALA A 46 -1.78 1.79 -13.27
C ALA A 46 -2.55 0.48 -13.46
N ILE A 47 -3.56 0.22 -12.62
CA ILE A 47 -4.44 -0.96 -12.71
C ILE A 47 -5.14 -0.99 -14.07
N ALA A 48 -5.75 0.13 -14.49
CA ALA A 48 -6.39 0.22 -15.79
C ALA A 48 -5.41 -0.11 -16.93
N ALA A 49 -4.20 0.45 -16.91
CA ALA A 49 -3.18 0.17 -17.92
C ALA A 49 -2.72 -1.30 -17.96
N ILE A 50 -2.71 -2.00 -16.81
CA ILE A 50 -2.43 -3.44 -16.73
C ILE A 50 -3.56 -4.24 -17.38
N ARG A 51 -4.81 -3.91 -17.05
CA ARG A 51 -5.99 -4.61 -17.58
C ARG A 51 -6.20 -4.36 -19.07
N ASP A 52 -5.94 -3.14 -19.54
CA ASP A 52 -5.99 -2.78 -20.96
C ASP A 52 -4.93 -3.52 -21.80
N ALA A 53 -3.81 -3.92 -21.17
CA ALA A 53 -2.81 -4.78 -21.80
C ALA A 53 -3.24 -6.27 -21.89
N GLY A 54 -4.38 -6.62 -21.31
CA GLY A 54 -4.97 -7.97 -21.30
C GLY A 54 -4.45 -8.88 -20.18
N ALA A 55 -3.74 -8.35 -19.19
CA ALA A 55 -3.20 -9.14 -18.09
C ALA A 55 -4.26 -9.44 -17.02
N THR A 56 -4.33 -10.70 -16.58
CA THR A 56 -5.25 -11.17 -15.53
C THR A 56 -4.55 -11.45 -14.19
N ASN A 57 -3.24 -11.19 -14.12
CA ASN A 57 -2.40 -11.35 -12.95
C ASN A 57 -2.97 -10.66 -11.70
N LEU A 58 -2.61 -11.19 -10.54
CA LEU A 58 -2.84 -10.53 -9.26
C LEU A 58 -2.07 -9.21 -9.21
N ILE A 59 -2.74 -8.15 -8.74
CA ILE A 59 -2.13 -6.85 -8.50
C ILE A 59 -2.06 -6.59 -6.99
N LEU A 60 -0.88 -6.26 -6.47
CA LEU A 60 -0.72 -5.79 -5.09
C LEU A 60 -0.68 -4.27 -5.07
N VAL A 61 -1.55 -3.68 -4.26
CA VAL A 61 -1.82 -2.25 -4.23
C VAL A 61 -1.40 -1.71 -2.85
N PRO A 62 -0.30 -0.96 -2.78
CA PRO A 62 0.12 -0.34 -1.53
C PRO A 62 -0.76 0.90 -1.24
N GLY A 63 -0.85 1.28 0.02
CA GLY A 63 -1.28 2.58 0.48
C GLY A 63 -0.18 3.65 0.45
N ASN A 64 -0.46 4.80 1.04
CA ASN A 64 0.46 5.90 1.24
C ASN A 64 1.11 5.86 2.63
N GLY A 65 2.14 6.66 2.87
CA GLY A 65 2.86 6.68 4.15
C GLY A 65 3.69 5.42 4.39
N TYR A 66 4.48 5.04 3.39
CA TYR A 66 5.32 3.84 3.33
C TYR A 66 4.56 2.53 3.42
N ASP A 67 3.29 2.55 3.03
CA ASP A 67 2.42 1.38 3.10
C ASP A 67 2.33 0.73 4.48
N GLY A 68 2.59 1.51 5.54
CA GLY A 68 2.68 0.99 6.91
C GLY A 68 1.30 0.59 7.46
N ALA A 69 1.14 -0.66 7.90
CA ALA A 69 -0.12 -1.13 8.51
C ALA A 69 -0.51 -0.30 9.74
N TRP A 70 0.46 -0.01 10.62
CA TRP A 70 0.30 0.88 11.78
C TRP A 70 -0.09 2.33 11.46
N ARG A 71 0.07 2.79 10.20
CA ARG A 71 -0.37 4.11 9.74
C ARG A 71 -1.63 4.08 8.88
N TRP A 72 -2.26 2.92 8.67
CA TRP A 72 -3.33 2.77 7.67
C TRP A 72 -4.48 3.77 7.86
N ASP A 73 -4.88 4.05 9.11
CA ASP A 73 -5.94 5.02 9.42
C ASP A 73 -5.41 6.41 9.82
N LEU A 74 -4.10 6.64 9.82
CA LEU A 74 -3.57 7.95 10.16
C LEU A 74 -3.90 8.99 9.09
N SER A 75 -4.51 10.07 9.54
CA SER A 75 -4.76 11.26 8.74
C SER A 75 -3.51 12.14 8.67
N GLY A 76 -3.36 12.92 7.60
CA GLY A 76 -2.22 13.84 7.43
C GLY A 76 -1.67 13.88 6.00
N TYR A 77 -1.96 12.86 5.20
CA TYR A 77 -1.48 12.75 3.82
C TYR A 77 -2.51 13.24 2.79
N GLY A 78 -3.38 14.19 3.14
CA GLY A 78 -4.55 14.56 2.32
C GLY A 78 -5.69 13.53 2.37
N GLY A 79 -5.68 12.66 3.40
CA GLY A 79 -6.65 11.61 3.71
C GLY A 79 -5.94 10.33 4.21
N SER A 80 -6.57 9.54 5.08
CA SER A 80 -6.00 8.25 5.52
C SER A 80 -6.15 7.19 4.41
N ASN A 81 -5.32 6.14 4.46
CA ASN A 81 -5.52 5.01 3.53
C ASN A 81 -6.88 4.35 3.78
N ALA A 82 -7.25 4.17 5.04
CA ALA A 82 -8.53 3.59 5.44
C ALA A 82 -9.76 4.32 4.87
N SER A 83 -9.69 5.65 4.73
CA SER A 83 -10.81 6.45 4.20
C SER A 83 -10.87 6.51 2.67
N LEU A 84 -9.74 6.38 1.98
CA LEU A 84 -9.66 6.63 0.54
C LEU A 84 -9.37 5.38 -0.30
N MET A 85 -8.56 4.45 0.20
CA MET A 85 -8.08 3.32 -0.59
C MET A 85 -9.19 2.33 -0.95
N GLY A 86 -10.33 2.34 -0.25
CA GLY A 86 -11.54 1.63 -0.68
C GLY A 86 -12.06 2.04 -2.07
N GLY A 87 -11.56 3.14 -2.65
CA GLY A 87 -11.85 3.59 -4.00
C GLY A 87 -11.02 2.91 -5.11
N ILE A 88 -10.26 1.86 -4.81
CA ILE A 88 -9.55 1.09 -5.85
C ILE A 88 -10.55 0.42 -6.80
N VAL A 89 -10.30 0.56 -8.10
CA VAL A 89 -11.13 0.00 -9.17
C VAL A 89 -10.27 -0.91 -10.04
N ASP A 90 -10.59 -2.19 -10.01
CA ASP A 90 -9.99 -3.20 -10.88
C ASP A 90 -11.08 -3.92 -11.69
N SER A 91 -11.07 -3.76 -13.01
CA SER A 91 -12.02 -4.43 -13.91
C SER A 91 -11.88 -5.96 -13.91
N GLY A 92 -10.72 -6.48 -13.52
CA GLY A 92 -10.49 -7.91 -13.35
C GLY A 92 -10.88 -8.44 -11.97
N ASN A 93 -11.21 -7.56 -11.01
CA ASN A 93 -11.48 -7.89 -9.61
C ASN A 93 -10.45 -8.87 -9.00
N ASN A 94 -9.18 -8.70 -9.33
CA ASN A 94 -8.09 -9.57 -8.89
C ASN A 94 -6.91 -8.74 -8.36
N PHE A 95 -7.15 -8.07 -7.24
CA PHE A 95 -6.14 -7.30 -6.51
C PHE A 95 -6.16 -7.59 -5.01
N ALA A 96 -5.11 -7.24 -4.30
CA ALA A 96 -5.02 -7.25 -2.84
C ALA A 96 -4.33 -5.96 -2.37
N TYR A 97 -4.68 -5.47 -1.18
CA TYR A 97 -3.94 -4.41 -0.54
C TYR A 97 -2.64 -4.97 0.02
N GLU A 98 -1.52 -4.34 -0.32
CA GLU A 98 -0.22 -4.61 0.28
C GLU A 98 -0.09 -3.75 1.55
N VAL A 99 0.63 -4.24 2.56
CA VAL A 99 1.09 -3.42 3.69
C VAL A 99 2.46 -3.90 4.16
N HIS A 100 3.25 -2.97 4.67
CA HIS A 100 4.52 -3.21 5.35
C HIS A 100 4.36 -3.01 6.86
N GLN A 101 5.14 -3.75 7.64
CA GLN A 101 5.21 -3.56 9.09
C GLN A 101 6.57 -4.03 9.61
N TYR A 102 7.29 -3.12 10.23
CA TYR A 102 8.48 -3.42 11.02
C TYR A 102 8.14 -3.41 12.51
N LEU A 103 9.03 -3.97 13.33
CA LEU A 103 8.81 -4.15 14.77
C LEU A 103 9.71 -3.26 15.62
N ASP A 104 10.70 -2.63 15.00
CA ASP A 104 11.56 -1.68 15.66
C ASP A 104 10.82 -0.38 15.95
N LEU A 105 11.32 0.35 16.93
CA LEU A 105 10.88 1.70 17.24
C LEU A 105 12.07 2.51 17.73
N ASP A 106 12.28 3.68 17.12
CA ASP A 106 13.23 4.66 17.62
C ASP A 106 12.71 5.26 18.94
N PRO A 107 13.43 5.13 20.07
CA PRO A 107 12.97 5.69 21.35
C PRO A 107 12.92 7.22 21.38
N ASP A 108 13.61 7.90 20.45
CA ASP A 108 13.68 9.36 20.36
C ASP A 108 12.75 9.93 19.27
N SER A 109 12.05 9.07 18.52
CA SER A 109 11.03 9.43 17.53
C SER A 109 9.72 8.75 17.86
N ASP A 110 8.63 9.50 17.91
CA ASP A 110 7.34 8.94 18.33
C ASP A 110 6.84 7.81 17.40
N LEU A 111 7.37 7.69 16.18
CA LEU A 111 6.76 6.89 15.11
C LEU A 111 7.76 6.53 13.98
N ASP A 112 8.93 5.96 14.29
CA ASP A 112 9.84 5.39 13.27
C ASP A 112 9.84 3.85 13.33
N PHE A 113 9.24 3.22 12.30
CA PHE A 113 9.20 1.77 12.07
C PHE A 113 9.92 1.46 10.75
N SER A 114 11.19 1.85 10.63
CA SER A 114 11.95 1.74 9.38
C SER A 114 12.64 0.39 9.17
N GLY A 115 12.70 -0.47 10.18
CA GLY A 115 13.44 -1.73 10.13
C GLY A 115 14.96 -1.55 10.18
N THR A 116 15.44 -0.39 10.65
CA THR A 116 16.87 -0.04 10.65
C THR A 116 17.53 -0.20 12.02
N LEU A 117 16.74 -0.36 13.08
CA LEU A 117 17.24 -0.54 14.44
C LEU A 117 17.23 -2.03 14.85
N ASP A 118 18.21 -2.42 15.67
CA ASP A 118 18.29 -3.76 16.26
C ASP A 118 17.47 -3.83 17.57
N ASN A 119 16.17 -3.53 17.47
CA ASN A 119 15.22 -3.67 18.57
C ASN A 119 13.84 -4.15 18.07
N VAL A 120 12.95 -4.48 19.01
CA VAL A 120 11.55 -4.83 18.73
C VAL A 120 10.59 -4.06 19.65
N ASP A 121 10.99 -2.86 20.03
CA ASP A 121 10.28 -2.04 21.03
C ASP A 121 8.90 -1.57 20.51
N GLY A 122 8.72 -1.59 19.18
CA GLY A 122 7.47 -1.28 18.49
C GLY A 122 6.45 -2.43 18.42
N LEU A 123 6.76 -3.63 18.93
CA LEU A 123 5.93 -4.83 18.75
C LEU A 123 4.44 -4.64 19.08
N SER A 124 4.12 -3.98 20.20
CA SER A 124 2.72 -3.76 20.62
C SER A 124 1.96 -2.89 19.61
N THR A 125 2.60 -1.82 19.13
CA THR A 125 2.01 -0.90 18.14
C THR A 125 1.88 -1.56 16.77
N ALA A 126 2.90 -2.33 16.35
CA ALA A 126 2.86 -3.10 15.11
C ALA A 126 1.72 -4.13 15.12
N LEU A 127 1.52 -4.85 16.23
CA LEU A 127 0.44 -5.81 16.38
C LEU A 127 -0.93 -5.14 16.33
N GLN A 128 -1.07 -3.97 16.97
CA GLN A 128 -2.31 -3.18 16.91
C GLN A 128 -2.59 -2.72 15.47
N GLY A 129 -1.59 -2.18 14.78
CA GLY A 129 -1.69 -1.76 13.38
C GLY A 129 -2.15 -2.88 12.44
N LEU A 130 -1.55 -4.07 12.54
CA LEU A 130 -1.98 -5.23 11.77
C LEU A 130 -3.39 -5.70 12.11
N THR A 131 -3.78 -5.61 13.39
CA THR A 131 -5.13 -5.95 13.84
C THR A 131 -6.16 -4.99 13.26
N ASP A 132 -5.88 -3.69 13.27
CA ASP A 132 -6.75 -2.65 12.75
C ASP A 132 -6.86 -2.72 11.23
N PHE A 133 -5.74 -2.96 10.53
CA PHE A 133 -5.76 -3.19 9.08
C PHE A 133 -6.59 -4.43 8.72
N ALA A 134 -6.42 -5.55 9.45
CA ALA A 134 -7.21 -6.75 9.22
C ALA A 134 -8.70 -6.53 9.54
N ALA A 135 -9.06 -5.68 10.50
CA ALA A 135 -10.43 -5.29 10.75
C ALA A 135 -11.00 -4.47 9.58
N TRP A 136 -10.24 -3.47 9.12
CA TRP A 136 -10.60 -2.65 7.96
C TRP A 136 -10.84 -3.48 6.71
N LEU A 137 -9.99 -4.47 6.43
CA LEU A 137 -10.19 -5.40 5.31
C LEU A 137 -11.53 -6.13 5.40
N ARG A 138 -11.90 -6.63 6.59
CA ARG A 138 -13.17 -7.34 6.80
C ARG A 138 -14.36 -6.41 6.64
N GLU A 139 -14.30 -5.20 7.20
CA GLU A 139 -15.36 -4.20 7.12
C GLU A 139 -15.64 -3.74 5.69
N ASN A 140 -14.59 -3.66 4.87
CA ASN A 140 -14.69 -3.22 3.47
C ASN A 140 -14.83 -4.39 2.48
N ASN A 141 -14.96 -5.63 2.96
CA ASN A 141 -14.98 -6.84 2.13
C ASN A 141 -13.79 -6.87 1.13
N ALA A 142 -12.62 -6.50 1.62
CA ALA A 142 -11.38 -6.36 0.88
C ALA A 142 -10.43 -7.55 1.13
N ARG A 143 -9.47 -7.72 0.22
CA ARG A 143 -8.37 -8.69 0.33
C ARG A 143 -7.06 -7.94 0.59
N GLY A 144 -6.24 -8.45 1.49
CA GLY A 144 -4.86 -8.04 1.74
C GLY A 144 -4.05 -9.22 2.25
#